data_AF-K2RFL4-F1
#
_entry.id   AF-K2RFL4-F1
#
_cell.length_a   1.000
_cell.length_b   1.000
_cell.length_c   1.000
_cell.angle_alpha   90.00
_cell.angle_beta   90.00
_cell.angle_gamma   90.00
#
_symmetry.space_group_name_H-M   'P 1'
#
loop_
_entity.id
_entity.type
_entity.pdbx_description
1 polymer ?
#
loop_
_entity_poly.entity_id
_entity_poly.type
_entity_poly.pdbx_seq_one_letter_code
_entity_poly.pdbx_strand_id
1 'polypeptide(L)'
;MDVSGANLKPRTEGLASTNLINEYQSIIGSLGYLANMTRADIAYSTHKLCQFAHNPTERHLDYAKRILRYLKGTPALGIKFSIQDEGSLNLQGY
;
A
#
# COMPACT_ATOMS: atom_id res chain seq x y z
N MET A 1 -4.57 -1.46 -7.96
CA MET A 1 -5.33 -2.23 -6.94
C MET A 1 -6.20 -1.25 -6.18
N ASP A 2 -7.51 -1.26 -6.40
CA ASP A 2 -8.41 -0.27 -5.83
C ASP A 2 -8.78 -0.62 -4.38
N VAL A 3 -8.25 0.13 -3.40
CA VAL A 3 -8.73 0.14 -2.00
C VAL A 3 -9.68 1.33 -1.74
N SER A 4 -10.04 2.08 -2.78
CA SER A 4 -10.95 3.23 -2.68
C SER A 4 -12.38 2.76 -2.41
N GLY A 5 -12.80 1.60 -2.94
CA GLY A 5 -14.07 0.94 -2.61
C GLY A 5 -14.13 0.25 -1.23
N ALA A 6 -13.00 0.12 -0.53
CA ALA A 6 -12.97 -0.44 0.82
C ALA A 6 -13.45 0.61 1.84
N ASN A 7 -14.65 0.40 2.39
CA ASN A 7 -15.20 1.16 3.53
C ASN A 7 -14.39 0.88 4.81
N LEU A 8 -13.15 1.39 4.87
CA LEU A 8 -12.31 1.39 6.06
C LEU A 8 -12.84 2.46 7.02
N LYS A 9 -13.39 2.02 8.15
CA LYS A 9 -13.91 2.90 9.19
C LYS A 9 -12.92 2.95 10.36
N PRO A 10 -12.74 4.12 10.99
CA PRO A 10 -11.98 4.21 12.23
C PRO A 10 -12.62 3.29 13.27
N ARG A 11 -11.77 2.69 14.12
CA ARG A 11 -12.23 1.82 15.19
C ARG A 11 -13.06 2.65 16.18
N THR A 12 -14.32 2.28 16.36
CA THR A 12 -15.25 2.94 17.28
C THR A 12 -15.35 2.26 18.65
N GLU A 13 -14.90 1.00 18.75
CA GLU A 13 -15.07 0.17 19.96
C GLU A 13 -13.71 -0.26 20.53
N GLY A 14 -13.29 0.41 21.60
CA GLY A 14 -12.11 0.05 22.39
C GLY A 14 -10.76 0.25 21.69
N LEU A 15 -9.70 -0.07 22.42
CA LEU A 15 -8.32 -0.02 21.93
C LEU A 15 -7.92 -1.37 21.34
N ALA A 16 -7.12 -1.33 20.27
CA ALA A 16 -6.45 -2.49 19.71
C ALA A 16 -5.46 -3.10 20.71
N SER A 17 -5.24 -4.41 20.61
CA SER A 17 -4.19 -5.07 21.40
C SER A 17 -2.81 -4.57 20.98
N THR A 18 -1.88 -4.47 21.91
CA THR A 18 -0.52 -4.00 21.64
C THR A 18 0.18 -4.81 20.55
N ASN A 19 -0.04 -6.12 20.51
CA ASN A 19 0.51 -6.99 19.46
C ASN A 19 -0.03 -6.64 18.07
N LEU A 20 -1.33 -6.37 17.95
CA LEU A 20 -1.95 -5.96 16.68
C LEU A 20 -1.40 -4.62 16.20
N ILE A 21 -1.23 -3.66 17.13
CA ILE A 21 -0.67 -2.34 16.82
C ILE A 21 0.76 -2.50 16.29
N ASN A 22 1.60 -3.28 16.97
CA ASN A 22 2.99 -3.49 16.57
C ASN A 22 3.11 -4.20 15.21
N GLU A 23 2.34 -5.27 14.98
CA GLU A 23 2.33 -5.97 13.69
C GLU A 23 1.88 -5.01 12.56
N TYR A 24 0.80 -4.27 12.80
CA TYR A 24 0.27 -3.33 11.83
C TYR A 24 1.27 -2.22 11.47
N GLN A 25 1.88 -1.58 12.47
CA GLN A 25 2.84 -0.49 12.27
C GLN A 25 4.09 -0.97 11.53
N SER A 26 4.60 -2.17 11.85
CA SER A 26 5.75 -2.76 11.14
C SER A 26 5.46 -2.98 9.65
N ILE A 27 4.27 -3.49 9.33
CA ILE A 27 3.85 -3.71 7.94
C ILE A 27 3.69 -2.37 7.21
N ILE A 28 2.98 -1.42 7.81
CA ILE A 28 2.71 -0.11 7.19
C ILE A 28 3.99 0.70 6.98
N GLY A 29 4.94 0.66 7.92
CA GLY A 29 6.25 1.29 7.75
C GLY A 29 7.02 0.71 6.55
N SER A 30 7.02 -0.62 6.42
CA SER A 30 7.65 -1.31 5.30
C SER A 30 6.99 -0.97 3.95
N LEU A 31 5.65 -0.93 3.92
CA LEU A 31 4.89 -0.51 2.74
C LEU A 31 5.13 0.97 2.40
N GLY A 32 5.29 1.83 3.41
CA GLY A 32 5.57 3.26 3.23
C GLY A 32 6.92 3.50 2.57
N TYR A 33 7.93 2.73 2.93
CA TYR A 33 9.23 2.77 2.27
C TYR A 33 9.14 2.41 0.79
N LEU A 34 8.45 1.30 0.46
CA LEU A 34 8.25 0.87 -0.92
C LEU A 34 7.44 1.87 -1.75
N ALA A 35 6.38 2.43 -1.16
CA ALA A 35 5.52 3.43 -1.78
C ALA A 35 6.30 4.69 -2.22
N ASN A 36 7.23 5.16 -1.39
CA ASN A 36 8.02 6.35 -1.66
C ASN A 36 9.19 6.09 -2.63
N MET A 37 9.81 4.90 -2.58
CA MET A 37 11.07 4.65 -3.32
C MET A 37 10.85 4.04 -4.70
N THR A 38 10.04 2.97 -4.80
CA THR A 38 10.06 2.09 -5.99
C THR A 38 8.68 1.76 -6.53
N ARG A 39 7.62 1.92 -5.74
CA ARG A 39 6.26 1.48 -6.07
C ARG A 39 5.20 2.53 -5.75
N ALA A 40 5.16 3.58 -6.57
CA ALA A 40 4.15 4.63 -6.46
C ALA A 40 2.71 4.11 -6.68
N ASP A 41 2.54 2.94 -7.33
CA ASP A 41 1.23 2.30 -7.58
C ASP A 41 0.49 1.92 -6.29
N ILE A 42 1.21 1.67 -5.19
CA ILE A 42 0.61 1.37 -3.88
C ILE A 42 0.53 2.58 -2.95
N ALA A 43 1.07 3.74 -3.34
CA ALA A 43 1.26 4.88 -2.44
C ALA A 43 -0.05 5.36 -1.81
N TYR A 44 -1.10 5.54 -2.62
CA TYR A 44 -2.41 5.95 -2.11
C TYR A 44 -2.97 4.96 -1.08
N SER A 45 -2.87 3.66 -1.39
CA SER A 45 -3.41 2.60 -0.53
C SER A 45 -2.69 2.54 0.81
N THR A 46 -1.36 2.64 0.80
CA THR A 46 -0.53 2.67 1.99
C THR A 46 -0.82 3.92 2.83
N HIS A 47 -0.89 5.09 2.20
CA HIS A 47 -1.13 6.35 2.90
C HIS A 47 -2.49 6.38 3.59
N LYS A 48 -3.53 5.80 2.97
CA LYS A 48 -4.85 5.63 3.58
C LYS A 48 -4.79 4.75 4.82
N LEU A 49 -4.02 3.66 4.77
CA LEU A 49 -3.84 2.76 5.92
C LEU A 49 -3.01 3.39 7.05
N CYS A 50 -2.05 4.27 6.75
CA CYS A 50 -1.29 5.01 7.77
C CYS A 50 -2.18 5.79 8.75
N GLN A 51 -3.34 6.28 8.29
CA GLN A 51 -4.28 7.04 9.13
C GLN A 51 -4.84 6.23 10.31
N PHE A 52 -4.80 4.90 10.23
CA PHE A 52 -5.33 3.99 11.25
C PHE A 52 -4.22 3.36 12.12
N ALA A 53 -2.98 3.84 12.03
CA ALA A 53 -1.83 3.24 12.71
C ALA A 53 -1.87 3.28 14.26
N HIS A 54 -2.62 4.23 14.83
CA HIS A 54 -2.76 4.34 16.29
C HIS A 54 -3.76 3.34 16.87
N ASN A 55 -4.84 3.04 16.14
CA ASN A 55 -5.88 2.12 16.60
C ASN A 55 -6.41 1.25 15.44
N PRO A 56 -5.62 0.27 14.96
CA PRO A 56 -6.00 -0.57 13.83
C PRO A 56 -7.11 -1.56 14.21
N THR A 57 -7.80 -2.06 13.19
CA THR A 57 -8.72 -3.19 13.28
C THR A 57 -8.15 -4.34 12.48
N GLU A 58 -8.63 -5.56 12.72
CA GLU A 58 -8.23 -6.72 11.92
C GLU A 58 -8.48 -6.51 10.43
N ARG A 59 -9.58 -5.80 10.09
CA ARG A 59 -9.85 -5.38 8.70
C ARG A 59 -8.72 -4.52 8.14
N HIS A 60 -8.22 -3.53 8.87
CA HIS A 60 -7.08 -2.71 8.42
C HIS A 60 -5.86 -3.60 8.12
N LEU A 61 -5.59 -4.56 8.99
CA LEU A 61 -4.47 -5.49 8.84
C LEU A 61 -4.64 -6.45 7.65
N ASP A 62 -5.87 -6.91 7.36
CA ASP A 62 -6.17 -7.71 6.18
C ASP A 62 -5.91 -6.95 4.87
N TYR A 63 -6.27 -5.67 4.83
CA TYR A 63 -5.96 -4.80 3.68
C TYR A 63 -4.45 -4.59 3.54
N ALA A 64 -3.72 -4.36 4.63
CA ALA A 64 -2.26 -4.27 4.59
C ALA A 64 -1.62 -5.57 4.05
N LYS A 65 -2.09 -6.74 4.52
CA LYS A 65 -1.67 -8.06 4.02
C LYS A 65 -2.04 -8.27 2.55
N ARG A 66 -3.14 -7.70 2.06
CA ARG A 66 -3.51 -7.74 0.64
C ARG A 66 -2.52 -6.97 -0.23
N ILE A 67 -2.06 -5.80 0.21
CA ILE A 67 -1.00 -5.06 -0.49
C ILE A 67 0.29 -5.88 -0.54
N LEU A 68 0.67 -6.53 0.58
CA LEU A 68 1.85 -7.42 0.59
C LEU A 68 1.70 -8.59 -0.40
N ARG A 69 0.52 -9.22 -0.50
CA ARG A 69 0.26 -10.28 -1.48
C ARG A 69 0.39 -9.80 -2.92
N TYR A 70 -0.09 -8.58 -3.20
CA TYR A 70 0.08 -7.96 -4.50
C TYR A 70 1.55 -7.74 -4.85
N LEU A 71 2.31 -7.14 -3.93
CA LEU A 71 3.74 -6.93 -4.11
C LEU A 71 4.48 -8.24 -4.39
N LYS A 72 4.16 -9.30 -3.64
CA LYS A 72 4.74 -10.64 -3.85
C LYS A 72 4.39 -11.23 -5.22
N GLY A 73 3.19 -10.99 -5.72
CA GLY A 73 2.71 -11.50 -7.02
C GLY A 73 3.19 -10.70 -8.22
N THR A 74 3.64 -9.45 -8.02
CA THR A 74 4.06 -8.55 -9.11
C THR A 74 5.49 -8.02 -8.96
N PRO A 75 6.52 -8.85 -8.70
CA PRO A 75 7.89 -8.35 -8.51
C PRO A 75 8.51 -7.78 -9.78
N ALA A 76 8.10 -8.27 -10.96
CA ALA A 76 8.60 -7.85 -12.27
C ALA A 76 7.73 -6.77 -12.96
N LEU A 77 6.64 -6.34 -12.32
CA LEU A 77 5.76 -5.32 -12.87
C LEU A 77 6.29 -3.94 -12.46
N GLY A 78 6.98 -3.27 -13.38
CA GLY A 78 7.55 -1.94 -13.19
C GLY A 78 7.20 -1.02 -14.36
N ILE A 79 7.23 0.29 -14.10
CA ILE A 79 7.05 1.30 -15.15
C ILE A 79 8.34 1.30 -16.00
N LYS A 80 8.24 0.78 -17.23
CA LYS A 80 9.36 0.80 -18.17
C LYS A 80 9.34 2.10 -18.95
N PHE A 81 10.31 2.97 -18.71
CA PHE A 81 10.60 4.10 -19.58
C PHE A 81 11.50 3.60 -20.73
N SER A 82 10.90 3.27 -21.88
CA SER A 82 11.67 3.03 -23.10
C SER A 82 11.83 4.34 -23.86
N ILE A 83 13.07 4.79 -24.04
CA ILE A 83 13.43 5.86 -24.98
C ILE A 83 13.56 5.18 -26.35
N GLN A 84 12.78 5.61 -27.36
CA GLN A 84 13.06 5.29 -28.76
C GLN A 84 13.90 6.42 -29.36
N ASP A 85 14.73 6.10 -30.36
CA ASP A 85 15.72 6.97 -31.01
C ASP A 85 15.15 8.22 -31.73
N GLU A 86 13.84 8.49 -31.62
CA GLU A 86 13.17 9.67 -32.19
C GLU A 86 12.24 10.32 -31.17
N GLY A 87 12.82 10.98 -30.16
CA GLY A 87 12.25 12.13 -29.43
C GLY A 87 10.86 12.05 -28.78
N SER A 88 10.18 10.89 -28.82
CA SER A 88 8.81 10.72 -28.37
C SER A 88 8.75 9.78 -27.17
N LEU A 89 8.42 10.35 -26.00
CA LEU A 89 8.22 9.61 -24.76
C LEU A 89 6.83 8.96 -24.78
N ASN A 90 6.76 7.70 -25.19
CA ASN A 90 5.55 6.90 -25.03
C ASN A 90 5.47 6.38 -23.59
N LEU A 91 4.64 7.03 -22.78
CA LEU A 91 4.31 6.56 -21.45
C LEU A 91 3.20 5.50 -21.55
N GLN A 92 3.59 4.22 -21.61
CA GLN A 92 2.63 3.13 -21.45
C GLN A 92 2.31 2.94 -19.95
N GLY A 93 1.24 3.58 -19.50
CA GLY A 93 0.58 3.31 -18.23
C GLY A 93 -0.51 2.24 -18.39
N TYR A 94 -0.71 1.43 -17.35
CA TYR A 94 -1.87 0.53 -17.20
C TYR A 94 -3.09 1.28 -16.65
#